data_AF-A0A353ZFF9-F1
#
_entry.id   AF-A0A353ZFF9-F1
#
_cell.length_a   1.000
_cell.length_b   1.000
_cell.length_c   1.000
_cell.angle_alpha   90.00
_cell.angle_beta   90.00
_cell.angle_gamma   90.00
#
_symmetry.space_group_name_H-M   'P 1'
#
loop_
_entity.id
_entity.type
_entity.pdbx_description
1 polymer ?
#
loop_
_entity_poly.entity_id
_entity_poly.type
_entity_poly.pdbx_seq_one_letter_code
_entity_poly.pdbx_strand_id
1 'polypeptide(L)'
;MSRSILWSWVAFSIVLLTFLPGSLVHGAEPQRWVLTSAAENRHTETWSIDGAKLTPQKPDWRVEQKTLHGGRQEGCELIIVDNGKIRITIIPTRGMSVLDVVSGDLRLGWNSPVREVVNPREINLQSRGGLGWLEGFNEWMCRCGLESNGHPGTDRFTNNTGDEASLDLTLHGRIGNIPASEVEVLVDPAPPHRITVRGTVWERSFYGPNLKLQTELSTEPGSLEFRISDTITNHGAQEQEFEILYHANYGAPLLQEGAEFLAPVKKVVPFNAHAAKSVASYSTFASPRAGFTEEVYCLYPLADEQNRTLIALRNKAGDRGASIAFNVAELPHLTLWKNSAAEADGYVTGLEPGTNFPNNRRIERKLGRVPKLAPGATRKATLDFALLPDAAAVKGTADRIARLQAKQKPVVETQPEKKD
;
A
#
# COMPACT_ATOMS: atom_id res chain seq x y z
N MET A 1 41.59 18.48 -80.90
CA MET A 1 41.25 17.58 -79.76
C MET A 1 40.75 18.42 -78.61
N SER A 2 39.43 18.61 -78.51
CA SER A 2 38.74 19.17 -77.33
C SER A 2 37.24 18.92 -77.51
N ARG A 3 36.53 18.82 -76.38
CA ARG A 3 35.32 18.01 -76.15
C ARG A 3 34.02 18.74 -76.53
N SER A 4 33.08 18.00 -77.12
CA SER A 4 31.67 18.38 -77.26
C SER A 4 30.84 17.82 -76.10
N ILE A 5 30.07 18.67 -75.44
CA ILE A 5 29.21 18.37 -74.29
C ILE A 5 27.83 17.93 -74.80
N LEU A 6 27.41 16.71 -74.50
CA LEU A 6 26.00 16.29 -74.60
C LEU A 6 25.39 16.28 -73.19
N TRP A 7 24.24 16.94 -73.06
CA TRP A 7 23.41 16.94 -71.87
C TRP A 7 22.45 15.74 -71.91
N SER A 8 22.47 14.89 -70.88
CA SER A 8 21.47 13.86 -70.65
C SER A 8 20.72 14.18 -69.37
N TRP A 9 19.40 14.32 -69.46
CA TRP A 9 18.50 14.56 -68.35
C TRP A 9 18.15 13.24 -67.67
N VAL A 10 18.51 13.08 -66.40
CA VAL A 10 18.06 11.99 -65.53
C VAL A 10 16.81 12.47 -64.78
N ALA A 11 15.67 11.84 -65.03
CA ALA A 11 14.45 12.08 -64.29
C ALA A 11 14.51 11.41 -62.91
N PHE A 12 14.41 12.20 -61.84
CA PHE A 12 14.24 11.71 -60.47
C PHE A 12 12.76 11.38 -60.22
N SER A 13 12.44 10.11 -60.00
CA SER A 13 11.13 9.68 -59.48
C SER A 13 11.10 9.93 -57.97
N ILE A 14 10.31 10.91 -57.54
CA ILE A 14 9.99 11.15 -56.12
C ILE A 14 8.89 10.15 -55.72
N VAL A 15 9.23 9.21 -54.85
CA VAL A 15 8.24 8.36 -54.18
C VAL A 15 7.63 9.18 -53.03
N LEU A 16 6.39 9.62 -53.20
CA LEU A 16 5.58 10.20 -52.13
C LEU A 16 5.16 9.06 -51.19
N LEU A 17 5.85 8.89 -50.06
CA LEU A 17 5.35 8.11 -48.93
C LEU A 17 4.32 8.95 -48.19
N THR A 18 3.04 8.65 -48.43
CA THR A 18 1.94 9.16 -47.62
C THR A 18 2.00 8.56 -46.22
N PHE A 19 2.48 9.35 -45.26
CA PHE A 19 2.30 9.06 -43.84
C PHE A 19 0.81 9.15 -43.52
N LEU A 20 0.16 8.00 -43.35
CA LEU A 20 -1.14 7.93 -42.66
C LEU A 20 -0.89 8.24 -41.18
N PRO A 21 -1.53 9.25 -40.59
CA PRO A 21 -1.45 9.47 -39.15
C PRO A 21 -2.11 8.28 -38.46
N GLY A 22 -1.30 7.52 -37.72
CA GLY A 22 -1.80 6.48 -36.83
C GLY A 22 -2.78 7.11 -35.86
N SER A 23 -4.01 6.59 -35.84
CA SER A 23 -5.05 7.01 -34.92
C SER A 23 -4.58 6.72 -33.50
N LEU A 24 -4.17 7.77 -32.78
CA LEU A 24 -4.15 7.74 -31.32
C LEU A 24 -5.58 7.46 -30.90
N VAL A 25 -5.85 6.25 -30.41
CA VAL A 25 -7.09 5.93 -29.72
C VAL A 25 -7.11 6.78 -28.46
N HIS A 26 -7.69 7.98 -28.55
CA HIS A 26 -8.14 8.72 -27.39
C HIS A 26 -9.23 7.85 -26.76
N GLY A 27 -8.86 7.06 -25.74
CA GLY A 27 -9.85 6.45 -24.86
C GLY A 27 -10.72 7.56 -24.29
N ALA A 28 -12.03 7.38 -24.30
CA ALA A 28 -12.93 8.35 -23.70
C ALA A 28 -12.55 8.54 -22.22
N GLU A 29 -12.55 9.79 -21.77
CA GLU A 29 -12.22 10.16 -20.38
C GLU A 29 -13.09 9.37 -19.39
N PRO A 30 -12.52 8.93 -18.24
CA PRO A 30 -13.29 8.25 -17.21
C PRO A 30 -14.43 9.13 -16.71
N GLN A 31 -15.58 8.50 -16.45
CA GLN A 31 -16.67 9.16 -15.74
C GLN A 31 -16.20 9.45 -14.32
N ARG A 32 -16.41 10.68 -13.83
CA ARG A 32 -15.82 11.19 -12.58
C ARG A 32 -16.88 11.75 -11.65
N TRP A 33 -16.83 11.34 -10.38
CA TRP A 33 -17.64 11.88 -9.30
C TRP A 33 -16.74 12.36 -8.16
N VAL A 34 -16.84 13.65 -7.82
CA VAL A 34 -16.17 14.25 -6.66
C VAL A 34 -17.07 14.09 -5.44
N LEU A 35 -16.64 13.31 -4.46
CA LEU A 35 -17.39 13.04 -3.23
C LEU A 35 -17.03 14.05 -2.13
N THR A 36 -15.74 14.35 -2.01
CA THR A 36 -15.19 15.33 -1.06
C THR A 36 -14.22 16.24 -1.80
N SER A 37 -14.32 17.55 -1.56
CA SER A 37 -13.33 18.54 -1.98
C SER A 37 -13.21 19.66 -0.96
N ALA A 38 -12.05 19.76 -0.33
CA ALA A 38 -11.72 20.86 0.57
C ALA A 38 -11.57 22.17 -0.22
N ALA A 39 -11.07 22.11 -1.46
CA ALA A 39 -10.92 23.30 -2.30
C ALA A 39 -12.28 23.90 -2.73
N GLU A 40 -13.27 23.06 -3.01
CA GLU A 40 -14.62 23.48 -3.43
C GLU A 40 -15.62 23.59 -2.27
N ASN A 41 -15.17 23.33 -1.03
CA ASN A 41 -16.03 23.23 0.16
C ASN A 41 -17.23 22.29 -0.06
N ARG A 42 -16.94 21.10 -0.60
CA ARG A 42 -17.91 20.08 -0.98
C ARG A 42 -17.71 18.80 -0.17
N HIS A 43 -18.82 18.24 0.30
CA HIS A 43 -18.85 16.97 1.00
C HIS A 43 -20.19 16.27 0.73
N THR A 44 -20.16 14.96 0.47
CA THR A 44 -21.35 14.17 0.14
C THR A 44 -21.52 13.05 1.16
N GLU A 45 -22.44 13.18 2.12
CA GLU A 45 -22.57 12.19 3.21
C GLU A 45 -22.96 10.79 2.71
N THR A 46 -23.85 10.71 1.73
CA THR A 46 -24.29 9.45 1.11
C THR A 46 -24.30 9.57 -0.40
N TRP A 47 -23.77 8.56 -1.08
CA TRP A 47 -23.71 8.53 -2.54
C TRP A 47 -23.63 7.09 -3.05
N SER A 48 -24.12 6.83 -4.26
CA SER A 48 -23.88 5.53 -4.91
C SER A 48 -23.98 5.58 -6.42
N ILE A 49 -23.30 4.64 -7.06
CA ILE A 49 -23.35 4.36 -8.49
C ILE A 49 -23.23 2.86 -8.73
N ASP A 50 -23.81 2.37 -9.82
CA ASP A 50 -23.82 0.95 -10.17
C ASP A 50 -23.59 0.73 -11.66
N GLY A 51 -23.17 -0.49 -12.00
CA GLY A 51 -22.90 -0.90 -13.37
C GLY A 51 -24.13 -0.91 -14.25
N ALA A 52 -25.33 -1.14 -13.70
CA ALA A 52 -26.56 -1.14 -14.49
C ALA A 52 -26.83 0.22 -15.16
N LYS A 53 -26.43 1.32 -14.51
CA LYS A 53 -26.56 2.68 -15.06
C LYS A 53 -25.46 3.05 -16.06
N LEU A 54 -24.21 2.66 -15.79
CA LEU A 54 -23.05 3.17 -16.54
C LEU A 54 -22.47 2.19 -17.55
N THR A 55 -22.49 0.91 -17.21
CA THR A 55 -21.92 -0.16 -18.02
C THR A 55 -22.93 -1.30 -18.11
N PRO A 56 -24.09 -1.12 -18.79
CA PRO A 56 -25.16 -2.13 -18.82
C PRO A 56 -24.70 -3.51 -19.32
N GLN A 57 -23.61 -3.54 -20.09
CA GLN A 57 -22.99 -4.75 -20.62
C GLN A 57 -22.24 -5.58 -19.54
N LYS A 58 -21.88 -4.95 -18.43
CA LYS A 58 -21.16 -5.53 -17.29
C LYS A 58 -21.71 -4.91 -15.98
N PRO A 59 -22.97 -5.20 -15.62
CA PRO A 59 -23.70 -4.43 -14.62
C PRO A 59 -23.34 -4.80 -13.17
N ASP A 60 -22.66 -5.93 -12.97
CA ASP A 60 -22.43 -6.56 -11.67
C ASP A 60 -21.32 -5.88 -10.85
N TRP A 61 -21.50 -4.60 -10.57
CA TRP A 61 -20.66 -3.85 -9.64
C TRP A 61 -21.41 -2.62 -9.09
N ARG A 62 -20.99 -2.14 -7.92
CA ARG A 62 -21.54 -0.96 -7.24
C ARG A 62 -20.45 -0.28 -6.42
N VAL A 63 -20.50 1.05 -6.38
CA VAL A 63 -19.74 1.85 -5.41
C VAL A 63 -20.73 2.64 -4.56
N GLU A 64 -20.55 2.64 -3.24
CA GLU A 64 -21.35 3.45 -2.32
C GLU A 64 -20.47 4.17 -1.31
N GLN A 65 -20.88 5.38 -0.92
CA GLN A 65 -20.34 6.13 0.21
C GLN A 65 -21.41 6.24 1.30
N LYS A 66 -20.98 6.08 2.56
CA LYS A 66 -21.82 6.29 3.74
C LYS A 66 -21.02 6.88 4.92
N THR A 67 -21.70 7.63 5.76
CA THR A 67 -21.20 8.11 7.06
C THR A 67 -21.58 7.15 8.19
N LEU A 68 -20.65 6.94 9.12
CA LEU A 68 -20.80 6.13 10.33
C LEU A 68 -21.20 7.01 11.51
N HIS A 69 -21.89 6.40 12.47
CA HIS A 69 -22.43 7.06 13.66
C HIS A 69 -22.22 6.22 14.93
N GLY A 70 -22.25 6.89 16.08
CA GLY A 70 -22.13 6.30 17.41
C GLY A 70 -20.67 6.15 17.88
N GLY A 71 -20.44 6.28 19.19
CA GLY A 71 -19.11 6.08 19.78
C GLY A 71 -18.03 6.98 19.19
N ARG A 72 -16.79 6.47 19.08
CA ARG A 72 -15.65 7.22 18.53
C ARG A 72 -15.58 7.18 17.00
N GLN A 73 -16.47 6.44 16.33
CA GLN A 73 -16.55 6.41 14.85
C GLN A 73 -17.44 7.51 14.27
N GLU A 74 -18.10 8.31 15.11
CA GLU A 74 -19.01 9.36 14.67
C GLU A 74 -18.38 10.22 13.56
N GLY A 75 -19.10 10.37 12.45
CA GLY A 75 -18.69 11.17 11.30
C GLY A 75 -17.57 10.55 10.44
N CYS A 76 -17.12 9.32 10.71
CA CYS A 76 -16.23 8.63 9.79
C CYS A 76 -16.96 8.18 8.53
N GLU A 77 -16.26 8.17 7.41
CA GLU A 77 -16.82 7.80 6.12
C GLU A 77 -16.27 6.46 5.65
N LEU A 78 -17.10 5.71 4.93
CA LEU A 78 -16.71 4.52 4.20
C LEU A 78 -17.05 4.68 2.73
N ILE A 79 -16.14 4.26 1.85
CA ILE A 79 -16.42 3.99 0.44
C ILE A 79 -16.31 2.49 0.23
N ILE A 80 -17.38 1.87 -0.22
CA ILE A 80 -17.48 0.43 -0.44
C ILE A 80 -17.54 0.19 -1.95
N VAL A 81 -16.51 -0.48 -2.48
CA VAL A 81 -16.45 -0.93 -3.88
C VAL A 81 -16.79 -2.41 -3.91
N ASP A 82 -17.95 -2.77 -4.45
CA ASP A 82 -18.32 -4.14 -4.75
C ASP A 82 -18.18 -4.36 -6.26
N ASN A 83 -17.18 -5.12 -6.68
CA ASN A 83 -16.93 -5.35 -8.11
C ASN A 83 -17.67 -6.59 -8.64
N GLY A 84 -18.56 -7.20 -7.85
CA GLY A 84 -19.26 -8.45 -8.15
C GLY A 84 -18.53 -9.72 -7.72
N LYS A 85 -17.24 -9.65 -7.37
CA LYS A 85 -16.44 -10.76 -6.83
C LYS A 85 -15.75 -10.44 -5.52
N ILE A 86 -15.23 -9.23 -5.38
CA ILE A 86 -14.64 -8.72 -4.15
C ILE A 86 -15.37 -7.44 -3.73
N ARG A 87 -15.53 -7.30 -2.42
CA ARG A 87 -15.97 -6.06 -1.77
C ARG A 87 -14.79 -5.46 -1.03
N ILE A 88 -14.45 -4.20 -1.32
CA ILE A 88 -13.35 -3.46 -0.71
C ILE A 88 -13.94 -2.28 0.06
N THR A 89 -13.60 -2.17 1.35
CA THR A 89 -14.08 -1.07 2.21
C THR A 89 -12.94 -0.09 2.49
N ILE A 90 -13.03 1.12 1.96
CA ILE A 90 -12.03 2.20 2.08
C ILE A 90 -12.52 3.22 3.10
N ILE A 91 -11.61 3.82 3.88
CA ILE A 91 -11.92 4.80 4.91
C ILE A 91 -11.27 6.16 4.55
N PRO A 92 -11.97 7.07 3.86
CA PRO A 92 -11.43 8.39 3.54
C PRO A 92 -11.01 9.22 4.75
N THR A 93 -11.75 9.11 5.85
CA THR A 93 -11.46 9.81 7.11
C THR A 93 -10.15 9.35 7.76
N ARG A 94 -9.64 8.16 7.41
CA ARG A 94 -8.42 7.55 7.96
C ARG A 94 -7.37 7.33 6.87
N GLY A 95 -7.01 8.41 6.17
CA GLY A 95 -5.91 8.41 5.19
C GLY A 95 -6.12 7.48 3.99
N MET A 96 -7.38 7.21 3.61
CA MET A 96 -7.74 6.25 2.55
C MET A 96 -7.27 4.81 2.86
N SER A 97 -7.15 4.46 4.14
CA SER A 97 -6.87 3.09 4.59
C SER A 97 -7.98 2.14 4.15
N VAL A 98 -7.68 0.84 4.07
CA VAL A 98 -8.66 -0.18 3.67
C VAL A 98 -9.02 -1.01 4.89
N LEU A 99 -10.28 -0.97 5.31
CA LEU A 99 -10.79 -1.69 6.47
C LEU A 99 -10.75 -3.21 6.24
N ASP A 100 -11.28 -3.66 5.11
CA ASP A 100 -11.28 -5.07 4.72
C ASP A 100 -11.47 -5.25 3.20
N VAL A 101 -11.16 -6.47 2.74
CA VAL A 101 -11.56 -6.98 1.44
C VAL A 101 -12.18 -8.35 1.59
N VAL A 102 -13.38 -8.58 1.04
CA VAL A 102 -14.14 -9.82 1.22
C VAL A 102 -14.51 -10.44 -0.12
N SER A 103 -14.38 -11.77 -0.24
CA SER A 103 -14.88 -12.56 -1.37
C SER A 103 -15.36 -13.92 -0.90
N GLY A 104 -16.69 -14.11 -0.82
CA GLY A 104 -17.25 -15.35 -0.28
C GLY A 104 -16.80 -15.60 1.17
N ASP A 105 -16.11 -16.71 1.40
CA ASP A 105 -15.52 -17.09 2.69
C ASP A 105 -14.13 -16.46 2.96
N LEU A 106 -13.51 -15.85 1.94
CA LEU A 106 -12.23 -15.19 2.08
C LEU A 106 -12.37 -13.75 2.60
N ARG A 107 -11.48 -13.40 3.52
CA ARG A 107 -11.35 -12.04 4.04
C ARG A 107 -9.88 -11.65 4.14
N LEU A 108 -9.54 -10.51 3.56
CA LEU A 108 -8.34 -9.75 3.90
C LEU A 108 -8.72 -8.77 5.01
N GLY A 109 -8.20 -9.01 6.21
CA GLY A 109 -8.52 -8.26 7.41
C GLY A 109 -8.35 -9.12 8.65
N TRP A 110 -8.65 -8.55 9.81
CA TRP A 110 -8.45 -9.20 11.11
C TRP A 110 -9.46 -8.69 12.14
N ASN A 111 -9.43 -9.27 13.34
CA ASN A 111 -10.37 -8.96 14.41
C ASN A 111 -9.65 -8.19 15.52
N SER A 112 -9.43 -6.89 15.32
CA SER A 112 -8.89 -6.00 16.34
C SER A 112 -9.84 -5.87 17.55
N PRO A 113 -9.34 -5.69 18.78
CA PRO A 113 -10.17 -5.26 19.91
C PRO A 113 -10.81 -3.87 19.67
N VAL A 114 -10.23 -3.03 18.81
CA VAL A 114 -10.82 -1.76 18.38
C VAL A 114 -11.87 -2.04 17.31
N ARG A 115 -13.15 -2.04 17.70
CA ARG A 115 -14.28 -2.40 16.81
C ARG A 115 -14.79 -1.24 15.95
N GLU A 116 -14.54 -0.02 16.39
CA GLU A 116 -15.02 1.20 15.73
C GLU A 116 -13.99 1.69 14.70
N VAL A 117 -14.45 2.25 13.58
CA VAL A 117 -13.59 3.02 12.68
C VAL A 117 -13.34 4.37 13.36
N VAL A 118 -12.35 4.45 14.23
CA VAL A 118 -12.17 5.59 15.13
C VAL A 118 -11.83 6.85 14.34
N ASN A 119 -12.60 7.92 14.56
CA ASN A 119 -12.34 9.21 13.94
C ASN A 119 -11.01 9.77 14.47
N PRO A 120 -10.09 10.25 13.61
CA PRO A 120 -8.84 10.82 14.08
C PRO A 120 -8.97 11.95 15.11
N ARG A 121 -10.10 12.67 15.15
CA ARG A 121 -10.38 13.67 16.19
C ARG A 121 -10.44 13.09 17.61
N GLU A 122 -10.73 11.79 17.72
CA GLU A 122 -10.82 11.04 18.97
C GLU A 122 -9.52 10.30 19.32
N ILE A 123 -8.43 10.52 18.56
CA ILE A 123 -7.13 9.89 18.76
C ILE A 123 -6.09 10.95 19.11
N ASN A 124 -5.49 10.81 20.29
CA ASN A 124 -4.27 11.55 20.61
C ASN A 124 -3.06 10.68 20.28
N LEU A 125 -2.42 10.89 19.13
CA LEU A 125 -1.27 10.10 18.68
C LEU A 125 -0.10 10.10 19.69
N GLN A 126 0.04 11.15 20.49
CA GLN A 126 1.09 11.28 21.50
C GLN A 126 0.79 10.49 22.80
N SER A 127 -0.43 9.98 22.97
CA SER A 127 -0.79 9.20 24.15
C SER A 127 0.11 7.97 24.30
N ARG A 128 0.29 7.51 25.56
CA ARG A 128 1.08 6.31 25.89
C ARG A 128 2.52 6.34 25.32
N GLY A 129 3.14 7.52 25.29
CA GLY A 129 4.50 7.69 24.78
C GLY A 129 4.59 7.56 23.26
N GLY A 130 3.62 8.11 22.54
CA GLY A 130 3.56 8.04 21.07
C GLY A 130 2.87 6.79 20.50
N LEU A 131 2.20 6.00 21.34
CA LEU A 131 1.49 4.77 20.95
C LEU A 131 -0.02 4.99 20.73
N GLY A 132 -0.51 6.23 20.73
CA GLY A 132 -1.94 6.53 20.57
C GLY A 132 -2.54 6.05 19.26
N TRP A 133 -1.71 5.82 18.22
CA TRP A 133 -2.12 5.20 16.96
C TRP A 133 -2.84 3.85 17.17
N LEU A 134 -2.43 3.06 18.18
CA LEU A 134 -3.04 1.77 18.49
C LEU A 134 -4.50 1.87 18.95
N GLU A 135 -4.95 3.05 19.40
CA GLU A 135 -6.33 3.26 19.85
C GLU A 135 -7.35 3.29 18.69
N GLY A 136 -6.87 3.34 17.44
CA GLY A 136 -7.68 3.32 16.23
C GLY A 136 -7.35 2.17 15.26
N PHE A 137 -6.41 1.29 15.59
CA PHE A 137 -5.88 0.30 14.66
C PHE A 137 -6.81 -0.92 14.50
N ASN A 138 -7.42 -1.06 13.33
CA ASN A 138 -8.25 -2.22 12.98
C ASN A 138 -8.35 -2.52 11.47
N GLU A 139 -7.63 -1.75 10.66
CA GLU A 139 -7.71 -1.83 9.22
C GLU A 139 -6.95 -3.06 8.69
N TRP A 140 -7.43 -3.61 7.58
CA TRP A 140 -6.66 -4.56 6.80
C TRP A 140 -5.39 -3.90 6.27
N MET A 141 -5.45 -2.71 5.67
CA MET A 141 -4.26 -2.04 5.14
C MET A 141 -4.20 -0.59 5.62
N CYS A 142 -3.13 -0.28 6.36
CA CYS A 142 -2.77 1.09 6.75
C CYS A 142 -1.60 1.59 5.92
N ARG A 143 -1.62 2.88 5.59
CA ARG A 143 -0.42 3.59 5.17
C ARG A 143 0.26 4.18 6.40
N CYS A 144 1.49 3.74 6.67
CA CYS A 144 2.30 4.22 7.77
C CYS A 144 3.38 5.16 7.22
N GLY A 145 3.29 6.46 7.49
CA GLY A 145 4.03 7.52 6.81
C GLY A 145 3.41 8.90 7.03
N LEU A 146 3.73 9.94 6.24
CA LEU A 146 4.79 10.03 5.23
C LEU A 146 6.05 10.73 5.76
N GLU A 147 5.90 11.72 6.66
CA GLU A 147 7.04 12.42 7.25
C GLU A 147 7.94 11.44 8.05
N SER A 148 7.32 10.47 8.70
CA SER A 148 8.01 9.40 9.43
C SER A 148 7.15 8.14 9.51
N ASN A 149 7.79 7.01 9.76
CA ASN A 149 7.16 5.74 10.07
C ASN A 149 7.95 5.00 11.18
N GLY A 150 7.36 3.92 11.70
CA GLY A 150 8.00 2.99 12.62
C GLY A 150 7.70 3.30 14.08
N HIS A 151 8.50 2.71 14.97
CA HIS A 151 8.34 2.86 16.41
C HIS A 151 8.45 4.33 16.88
N PRO A 152 7.67 4.73 17.90
CA PRO A 152 7.77 6.07 18.46
C PRO A 152 9.15 6.28 19.08
N GLY A 153 9.53 7.55 19.25
CA GLY A 153 10.76 7.93 19.92
C GLY A 153 11.36 9.22 19.39
N THR A 154 12.38 9.69 20.10
CA THR A 154 13.03 10.97 19.84
C THR A 154 13.85 10.94 18.55
N ASP A 155 13.56 11.90 17.68
CA ASP A 155 14.33 12.23 16.51
C ASP A 155 14.87 13.66 16.57
N ARG A 156 15.84 14.00 15.71
CA ARG A 156 16.47 15.32 15.62
C ARG A 156 16.23 15.95 14.26
N PHE A 157 16.02 17.26 14.25
CA PHE A 157 15.79 18.06 13.04
C PHE A 157 16.28 19.49 13.23
N THR A 158 16.51 20.21 12.14
CA THR A 158 16.77 21.66 12.19
C THR A 158 15.43 22.39 12.26
N ASN A 159 15.22 23.18 13.31
CA ASN A 159 13.99 23.94 13.49
C ASN A 159 13.96 25.22 12.63
N ASN A 160 12.89 26.01 12.78
CA ASN A 160 12.69 27.26 12.04
C ASN A 160 13.62 28.41 12.47
N THR A 161 14.38 28.28 13.57
CA THR A 161 15.43 29.23 13.98
C THR A 161 16.81 28.83 13.47
N GLY A 162 16.93 27.65 12.84
CA GLY A 162 18.20 27.10 12.36
C GLY A 162 18.95 26.26 13.39
N ASP A 163 18.38 26.07 14.59
CA ASP A 163 18.99 25.27 15.66
C ASP A 163 18.60 23.79 15.54
N GLU A 164 19.46 22.91 16.07
CA GLU A 164 19.09 21.51 16.23
C GLU A 164 18.05 21.38 17.35
N ALA A 165 16.89 20.81 17.02
CA ALA A 165 15.82 20.50 17.96
C ALA A 165 15.54 19.00 17.97
N SER A 166 14.85 18.55 19.02
CA SER A 166 14.37 17.17 19.15
C SER A 166 12.85 17.14 19.11
N LEU A 167 12.29 16.12 18.47
CA LEU A 167 10.85 15.86 18.41
C LEU A 167 10.61 14.38 18.69
N ASP A 168 9.64 14.09 19.56
CA ASP A 168 9.17 12.73 19.74
C ASP A 168 8.18 12.37 18.61
N LEU A 169 8.63 11.44 17.77
CA LEU A 169 7.81 10.87 16.70
C LEU A 169 6.84 9.85 17.30
N THR A 170 5.65 9.78 16.73
CA THR A 170 4.61 8.82 17.11
C THR A 170 4.70 7.57 16.25
N LEU A 171 4.09 6.48 16.73
CA LEU A 171 4.02 5.21 16.02
C LEU A 171 3.40 5.41 14.62
N HIS A 172 4.11 4.93 13.59
CA HIS A 172 3.64 4.86 12.20
C HIS A 172 3.28 6.19 11.51
N GLY A 173 3.74 7.32 12.05
CA GLY A 173 3.49 8.64 11.46
C GLY A 173 2.04 9.09 11.58
N ARG A 174 1.59 9.93 10.64
CA ARG A 174 0.27 10.59 10.73
C ARG A 174 -0.66 10.32 9.56
N ILE A 175 -0.16 9.91 8.40
CA ILE A 175 -0.94 9.91 7.16
C ILE A 175 -2.23 9.07 7.25
N GLY A 176 -2.20 7.93 7.94
CA GLY A 176 -3.38 7.09 8.20
C GLY A 176 -4.41 7.70 9.17
N ASN A 177 -4.08 8.79 9.87
CA ASN A 177 -4.96 9.54 10.75
C ASN A 177 -5.17 10.99 10.24
N ILE A 178 -4.94 11.24 8.94
CA ILE A 178 -5.30 12.51 8.29
C ILE A 178 -6.46 12.23 7.33
N PRO A 179 -7.62 12.89 7.47
CA PRO A 179 -8.72 12.78 6.52
C PRO A 179 -8.30 13.23 5.11
N ALA A 180 -8.78 12.55 4.09
CA ALA A 180 -8.56 12.97 2.70
C ALA A 180 -9.21 14.33 2.42
N SER A 181 -8.46 15.23 1.79
CA SER A 181 -8.94 16.55 1.37
C SER A 181 -9.74 16.50 0.07
N GLU A 182 -9.40 15.58 -0.82
CA GLU A 182 -10.11 15.35 -2.07
C GLU A 182 -10.40 13.85 -2.18
N VAL A 183 -11.62 13.49 -2.58
CA VAL A 183 -12.02 12.10 -2.80
C VAL A 183 -12.90 12.02 -4.03
N GLU A 184 -12.53 11.14 -4.96
CA GLU A 184 -13.27 10.93 -6.19
C GLU A 184 -13.36 9.46 -6.59
N VAL A 185 -14.44 9.15 -7.29
CA VAL A 185 -14.65 7.86 -7.94
C VAL A 185 -14.56 8.07 -9.45
N LEU A 186 -13.81 7.19 -10.11
CA LEU A 186 -13.57 7.19 -11.54
C LEU A 186 -13.96 5.83 -12.11
N VAL A 187 -14.67 5.83 -13.23
CA VAL A 187 -15.03 4.60 -13.94
C VAL A 187 -14.72 4.73 -15.41
N ASP A 188 -13.87 3.85 -15.93
CA ASP A 188 -13.51 3.83 -17.34
C ASP A 188 -14.74 3.46 -18.19
N PRO A 189 -15.10 4.26 -19.21
CA PRO A 189 -16.25 3.97 -20.07
C PRO A 189 -15.99 2.78 -21.00
N ALA A 190 -14.73 2.50 -21.31
CA ALA A 190 -14.33 1.37 -22.14
C ALA A 190 -14.09 0.12 -21.28
N PRO A 191 -14.38 -1.09 -21.79
CA PRO A 191 -13.93 -2.34 -21.17
C PRO A 191 -12.41 -2.30 -20.90
N PRO A 192 -11.93 -2.81 -19.74
CA PRO A 192 -12.66 -3.66 -18.79
C PRO A 192 -13.50 -2.92 -17.73
N HIS A 193 -13.71 -1.61 -17.88
CA HIS A 193 -14.46 -0.73 -16.96
C HIS A 193 -13.82 -0.64 -15.58
N ARG A 194 -12.51 -0.29 -15.53
CA ARG A 194 -11.80 -0.12 -14.27
C ARG A 194 -12.53 0.88 -13.38
N ILE A 195 -12.78 0.48 -12.13
CA ILE A 195 -13.31 1.32 -11.07
C ILE A 195 -12.12 1.77 -10.23
N THR A 196 -11.96 3.08 -10.02
CA THR A 196 -10.90 3.66 -9.22
C THR A 196 -11.47 4.59 -8.16
N VAL A 197 -11.05 4.43 -6.92
CA VAL A 197 -11.27 5.40 -5.83
C VAL A 197 -9.95 6.12 -5.61
N ARG A 198 -9.93 7.42 -5.88
CA ARG A 198 -8.76 8.27 -5.71
C ARG A 198 -8.98 9.21 -4.53
N GLY A 199 -7.96 9.32 -3.68
CA GLY A 199 -7.97 10.26 -2.55
C GLY A 199 -6.70 11.07 -2.48
N THR A 200 -6.78 12.35 -2.13
CA THR A 200 -5.63 13.20 -1.83
C THR A 200 -5.56 13.47 -0.34
N VAL A 201 -4.43 13.11 0.27
CA VAL A 201 -4.15 13.36 1.69
C VAL A 201 -2.90 14.23 1.80
N TRP A 202 -2.98 15.29 2.60
CA TRP A 202 -1.88 16.24 2.80
C TRP A 202 -1.27 16.07 4.18
N GLU A 203 0.00 15.72 4.26
CA GLU A 203 0.79 15.86 5.47
C GLU A 203 1.64 17.11 5.34
N ARG A 204 1.12 18.22 5.85
CA ARG A 204 1.74 19.52 5.73
C ARG A 204 1.61 20.37 6.99
N SER A 205 2.65 21.13 7.29
CA SER A 205 2.64 22.15 8.35
C SER A 205 3.58 23.30 8.03
N PHE A 206 3.28 24.49 8.56
CA PHE A 206 4.21 25.62 8.46
C PHE A 206 5.52 25.28 9.18
N TYR A 207 6.66 25.49 8.51
CA TYR A 207 8.00 25.05 8.94
C TYR A 207 8.20 23.53 9.11
N GLY A 208 7.29 22.70 8.59
CA GLY A 208 7.46 21.25 8.58
C GLY A 208 7.33 20.68 7.17
N PRO A 209 6.90 19.42 7.02
CA PRO A 209 6.75 18.80 5.71
C PRO A 209 5.70 19.56 4.88
N ASN A 210 5.79 19.40 3.57
CA ASN A 210 4.71 19.72 2.64
C ASN A 210 4.57 18.57 1.64
N LEU A 211 4.09 17.44 2.14
CA LEU A 211 3.97 16.19 1.38
C LEU A 211 2.51 15.97 0.96
N LYS A 212 2.33 15.64 -0.31
CA LYS A 212 1.05 15.19 -0.85
C LYS A 212 1.10 13.70 -1.12
N LEU A 213 0.15 12.96 -0.56
CA LEU A 213 -0.18 11.61 -0.98
C LEU A 213 -1.39 11.64 -1.90
N GLN A 214 -1.23 11.26 -3.16
CA GLN A 214 -2.35 10.88 -4.01
C GLN A 214 -2.45 9.36 -4.00
N THR A 215 -3.55 8.85 -3.45
CA THR A 215 -3.86 7.42 -3.40
C THR A 215 -4.78 7.04 -4.55
N GLU A 216 -4.58 5.85 -5.11
CA GLU A 216 -5.54 5.25 -6.03
C GLU A 216 -5.71 3.78 -5.69
N LEU A 217 -6.92 3.37 -5.31
CA LEU A 217 -7.31 1.97 -5.26
C LEU A 217 -8.15 1.67 -6.50
N SER A 218 -7.79 0.65 -7.28
CA SER A 218 -8.54 0.27 -8.46
C SER A 218 -8.79 -1.23 -8.57
N THR A 219 -9.92 -1.61 -9.16
CA THR A 219 -10.28 -2.98 -9.50
C THR A 219 -11.10 -3.01 -10.78
N GLU A 220 -11.24 -4.19 -11.37
CA GLU A 220 -12.09 -4.42 -12.54
C GLU A 220 -13.29 -5.25 -12.13
N PRO A 221 -14.50 -4.99 -12.66
CA PRO A 221 -15.66 -5.82 -12.34
C PRO A 221 -15.39 -7.31 -12.63
N GLY A 222 -15.75 -8.18 -11.70
CA GLY A 222 -15.53 -9.62 -11.78
C GLY A 222 -14.11 -10.10 -11.42
N SER A 223 -13.20 -9.21 -11.02
CA SER A 223 -11.82 -9.58 -10.67
C SER A 223 -11.67 -9.97 -9.19
N LEU A 224 -10.74 -10.90 -8.91
CA LEU A 224 -10.24 -11.19 -7.55
C LEU A 224 -9.00 -10.36 -7.20
N GLU A 225 -8.65 -9.41 -8.05
CA GLU A 225 -7.48 -8.57 -7.93
C GLU A 225 -7.87 -7.09 -7.80
N PHE A 226 -7.02 -6.36 -7.09
CA PHE A 226 -7.07 -4.90 -7.02
C PHE A 226 -5.67 -4.35 -6.86
N ARG A 227 -5.50 -3.09 -7.23
CA ARG A 227 -4.22 -2.39 -7.20
C ARG A 227 -4.31 -1.15 -6.33
N ILE A 228 -3.28 -0.92 -5.54
CA ILE A 228 -2.98 0.37 -4.93
C ILE A 228 -1.84 1.00 -5.72
N SER A 229 -2.07 2.20 -6.26
CA SER A 229 -1.10 2.99 -7.02
C SER A 229 -0.97 4.37 -6.39
N ASP A 230 -0.04 4.52 -5.46
CA ASP A 230 0.13 5.78 -4.77
C ASP A 230 1.26 6.62 -5.37
N THR A 231 1.10 7.93 -5.26
CA THR A 231 2.08 8.93 -5.65
C THR A 231 2.31 9.90 -4.50
N ILE A 232 3.56 9.97 -4.05
CA ILE A 232 4.02 10.88 -3.00
C ILE A 232 4.78 12.01 -3.67
N THR A 233 4.38 13.26 -3.44
CA THR A 233 5.02 14.44 -4.02
C THR A 233 5.48 15.39 -2.94
N ASN A 234 6.71 15.89 -3.06
CA ASN A 234 7.18 17.00 -2.24
C ASN A 234 6.74 18.33 -2.85
N HIS A 235 5.82 19.03 -2.20
CA HIS A 235 5.35 20.38 -2.57
C HIS A 235 6.12 21.49 -1.84
N GLY A 236 7.12 21.14 -1.04
CA GLY A 236 8.03 22.08 -0.40
C GLY A 236 9.09 22.60 -1.36
N ALA A 237 9.74 23.70 -0.95
CA ALA A 237 10.87 24.30 -1.67
C ALA A 237 12.23 23.73 -1.26
N GLN A 238 12.26 22.78 -0.32
CA GLN A 238 13.46 22.12 0.18
C GLN A 238 13.37 20.61 -0.04
N GLU A 239 14.51 19.93 -0.02
CA GLU A 239 14.56 18.48 0.04
C GLU A 239 13.84 17.97 1.30
N GLN A 240 13.03 16.92 1.15
CA GLN A 240 12.20 16.37 2.24
C GLN A 240 12.45 14.87 2.39
N GLU A 241 12.80 14.44 3.60
CA GLU A 241 12.78 13.03 3.99
C GLU A 241 11.35 12.50 3.99
N PHE A 242 11.16 11.26 3.56
CA PHE A 242 9.87 10.58 3.69
C PHE A 242 10.05 9.09 3.96
N GLU A 243 9.05 8.48 4.56
CA GLU A 243 8.95 7.04 4.81
C GLU A 243 7.53 6.58 4.49
N ILE A 244 7.38 5.41 3.87
CA ILE A 244 6.08 4.77 3.68
C ILE A 244 6.21 3.26 3.87
N LEU A 245 5.29 2.70 4.65
CA LEU A 245 5.12 1.27 4.84
C LEU A 245 3.63 0.92 4.67
N TYR A 246 3.37 -0.11 3.84
CA TYR A 246 2.03 -0.60 3.54
C TYR A 246 1.70 -1.75 4.48
N HIS A 247 1.06 -1.42 5.60
CA HIS A 247 0.85 -2.35 6.70
C HIS A 247 -0.39 -3.23 6.44
N ALA A 248 -0.23 -4.34 5.72
CA ALA A 248 -1.33 -5.24 5.36
C ALA A 248 -1.49 -6.39 6.37
N ASN A 249 -2.65 -6.51 7.01
CA ASN A 249 -2.91 -7.24 8.26
C ASN A 249 -3.92 -8.37 8.08
N TYR A 250 -3.51 -9.61 8.34
CA TYR A 250 -4.31 -10.80 8.07
C TYR A 250 -4.57 -11.58 9.37
N GLY A 251 -5.84 -11.84 9.65
CA GLY A 251 -6.30 -12.76 10.69
C GLY A 251 -6.98 -14.00 10.08
N ALA A 252 -7.83 -14.64 10.87
CA ALA A 252 -8.67 -15.73 10.38
C ALA A 252 -9.60 -15.27 9.23
N PRO A 253 -9.92 -16.13 8.25
CA PRO A 253 -9.58 -17.56 8.19
C PRO A 253 -8.21 -17.86 7.54
N LEU A 254 -7.50 -16.86 7.02
CA LEU A 254 -6.21 -17.08 6.37
C LEU A 254 -5.10 -17.42 7.37
N LEU A 255 -5.03 -16.64 8.46
CA LEU A 255 -4.13 -16.89 9.56
C LEU A 255 -4.74 -17.93 10.50
N GLN A 256 -3.99 -19.00 10.73
CA GLN A 256 -4.27 -20.08 11.66
C GLN A 256 -2.97 -20.80 12.01
N GLU A 257 -3.02 -21.73 12.96
CA GLU A 257 -1.87 -22.58 13.24
C GLU A 257 -1.43 -23.33 11.97
N GLY A 258 -0.15 -23.25 11.63
CA GLY A 258 0.42 -23.87 10.44
C GLY A 258 0.10 -23.14 9.13
N ALA A 259 -0.51 -21.95 9.18
CA ALA A 259 -0.46 -21.03 8.04
C ALA A 259 1.00 -20.69 7.72
N GLU A 260 1.26 -20.28 6.47
CA GLU A 260 2.61 -20.02 5.99
C GLU A 260 2.71 -18.72 5.22
N PHE A 261 3.75 -17.96 5.54
CA PHE A 261 4.22 -16.84 4.77
C PHE A 261 5.22 -17.32 3.70
N LEU A 262 4.97 -16.92 2.46
CA LEU A 262 5.77 -17.26 1.30
C LEU A 262 6.36 -15.98 0.72
N ALA A 263 7.69 -15.92 0.60
CA ALA A 263 8.36 -14.83 -0.08
C ALA A 263 9.72 -15.27 -0.62
N PRO A 264 10.15 -14.77 -1.80
CA PRO A 264 11.50 -14.98 -2.28
C PRO A 264 12.41 -13.96 -1.61
N VAL A 265 13.28 -14.40 -0.70
CA VAL A 265 14.10 -13.50 0.13
C VAL A 265 15.58 -13.79 0.00
N LYS A 266 16.38 -12.72 -0.04
CA LYS A 266 17.85 -12.75 0.02
C LYS A 266 18.31 -12.96 1.45
N LYS A 267 17.68 -12.25 2.37
CA LYS A 267 18.09 -12.14 3.77
C LYS A 267 16.87 -11.95 4.69
N VAL A 268 16.92 -12.58 5.86
CA VAL A 268 15.96 -12.42 6.96
C VAL A 268 16.74 -12.06 8.23
N VAL A 269 16.30 -11.01 8.92
CA VAL A 269 16.92 -10.54 10.16
C VAL A 269 15.84 -10.41 11.24
N PRO A 270 16.01 -11.01 12.43
CA PRO A 270 15.08 -10.80 13.52
C PRO A 270 15.18 -9.36 14.00
N PHE A 271 14.03 -8.73 14.30
CA PHE A 271 14.01 -7.32 14.65
C PHE A 271 14.65 -7.02 16.02
N ASN A 272 14.60 -7.99 16.93
CA ASN A 272 15.14 -7.90 18.29
C ASN A 272 15.56 -9.29 18.82
N ALA A 273 16.12 -9.32 20.03
CA ALA A 273 16.59 -10.55 20.68
C ALA A 273 15.46 -11.54 21.01
N HIS A 274 14.21 -11.08 21.13
CA HIS A 274 13.06 -11.97 21.34
C HIS A 274 12.72 -12.72 20.05
N ALA A 275 12.53 -11.99 18.94
CA ALA A 275 12.26 -12.58 17.61
C ALA A 275 13.40 -13.48 17.12
N ALA A 276 14.64 -13.24 17.56
CA ALA A 276 15.80 -14.08 17.25
C ALA A 276 15.65 -15.53 17.73
N LYS A 277 14.91 -15.77 18.81
CA LYS A 277 14.71 -17.11 19.39
C LYS A 277 13.95 -18.05 18.45
N SER A 278 13.15 -17.50 17.54
CA SER A 278 12.24 -18.23 16.66
C SER A 278 12.48 -17.95 15.17
N VAL A 279 13.59 -17.28 14.82
CA VAL A 279 13.89 -16.89 13.43
C VAL A 279 13.99 -18.08 12.47
N ALA A 280 14.38 -19.26 12.95
CA ALA A 280 14.44 -20.46 12.12
C ALA A 280 13.06 -20.89 11.57
N SER A 281 11.97 -20.49 12.22
CA SER A 281 10.58 -20.76 11.84
C SER A 281 9.80 -19.48 11.53
N TYR A 282 10.48 -18.42 11.07
CA TYR A 282 9.85 -17.11 10.83
C TYR A 282 8.62 -17.21 9.92
N SER A 283 8.66 -18.10 8.91
CA SER A 283 7.63 -18.23 7.87
C SER A 283 6.38 -19.02 8.29
N THR A 284 6.36 -19.69 9.44
CA THR A 284 5.22 -20.53 9.87
C THR A 284 4.55 -19.92 11.09
N PHE A 285 3.22 -19.91 11.12
CA PHE A 285 2.44 -19.29 12.19
C PHE A 285 2.00 -20.28 13.28
N ALA A 286 2.14 -19.86 14.53
CA ALA A 286 1.68 -20.63 15.70
C ALA A 286 0.19 -20.39 15.96
N SER A 287 -0.42 -21.26 16.77
CA SER A 287 -1.78 -21.05 17.29
C SER A 287 -1.88 -19.78 18.15
N PRO A 288 -3.08 -19.17 18.28
CA PRO A 288 -3.31 -18.08 19.22
C PRO A 288 -2.88 -18.45 20.65
N ARG A 289 -2.17 -17.54 21.34
CA ARG A 289 -1.70 -17.76 22.72
C ARG A 289 -1.75 -16.49 23.55
N ALA A 290 -2.35 -16.56 24.74
CA ALA A 290 -2.34 -15.46 25.71
C ALA A 290 -0.91 -15.07 26.11
N GLY A 291 -0.66 -13.76 26.23
CA GLY A 291 0.65 -13.23 26.62
C GLY A 291 1.75 -13.44 25.57
N PHE A 292 1.39 -13.68 24.30
CA PHE A 292 2.36 -13.71 23.21
C PHE A 292 3.04 -12.34 23.07
N THR A 293 4.37 -12.32 23.07
CA THR A 293 5.16 -11.15 22.70
C THR A 293 5.42 -11.21 21.21
N GLU A 294 5.07 -10.15 20.49
CA GLU A 294 5.20 -10.08 19.04
C GLU A 294 6.60 -10.44 18.52
N GLU A 295 6.64 -10.96 17.30
CA GLU A 295 7.86 -11.29 16.59
C GLU A 295 7.87 -10.56 15.27
N VAL A 296 8.90 -9.73 15.05
CA VAL A 296 9.08 -8.96 13.82
C VAL A 296 10.35 -9.44 13.11
N TYR A 297 10.28 -9.58 11.80
CA TYR A 297 11.41 -9.92 10.95
C TYR A 297 11.56 -8.90 9.82
N CYS A 298 12.79 -8.46 9.60
CA CYS A 298 13.20 -7.59 8.51
C CYS A 298 13.69 -8.45 7.33
N LEU A 299 13.01 -8.37 6.19
CA LEU A 299 13.30 -9.18 5.02
C LEU A 299 13.77 -8.30 3.85
N TYR A 300 14.74 -8.84 3.12
CA TYR A 300 15.26 -8.26 1.88
C TYR A 300 14.77 -9.10 0.69
N PRO A 301 13.74 -8.68 -0.05
CA PRO A 301 13.17 -9.48 -1.12
C PRO A 301 14.12 -9.67 -2.30
N LEU A 302 14.02 -10.84 -2.92
CA LEU A 302 14.47 -11.08 -4.29
C LEU A 302 13.43 -10.51 -5.25
N ALA A 303 13.86 -10.20 -6.48
CA ALA A 303 12.99 -9.72 -7.54
C ALA A 303 13.37 -10.36 -8.89
N ASP A 304 12.47 -10.22 -9.86
CA ASP A 304 12.78 -10.47 -11.27
C ASP A 304 13.58 -9.33 -11.91
N GLU A 305 13.81 -9.44 -13.22
CA GLU A 305 14.57 -8.48 -14.01
C GLU A 305 13.87 -7.11 -14.14
N GLN A 306 12.58 -7.05 -13.84
CA GLN A 306 11.77 -5.83 -13.85
C GLN A 306 11.63 -5.24 -12.44
N ASN A 307 12.44 -5.69 -11.48
CA ASN A 307 12.37 -5.36 -10.06
C ASN A 307 11.04 -5.75 -9.40
N ARG A 308 10.26 -6.65 -9.98
CA ARG A 308 9.01 -7.12 -9.40
C ARG A 308 9.25 -8.31 -8.49
N THR A 309 8.59 -8.31 -7.35
CA THR A 309 8.55 -9.43 -6.41
C THR A 309 7.11 -9.82 -6.12
N LEU A 310 6.92 -10.98 -5.50
CA LEU A 310 5.63 -11.54 -5.14
C LEU A 310 5.76 -12.21 -3.78
N ILE A 311 4.87 -11.88 -2.85
CA ILE A 311 4.76 -12.52 -1.55
C ILE A 311 3.34 -13.01 -1.32
N ALA A 312 3.15 -13.97 -0.43
CA ALA A 312 1.83 -14.50 -0.11
C ALA A 312 1.70 -14.96 1.34
N LEU A 313 0.48 -14.95 1.83
CA LEU A 313 0.03 -15.72 2.98
C LEU A 313 -0.88 -16.84 2.48
N ARG A 314 -0.65 -18.08 2.92
CA ARG A 314 -1.55 -19.20 2.68
C ARG A 314 -2.01 -19.83 3.99
N ASN A 315 -3.24 -20.34 4.01
CA ASN A 315 -3.72 -21.14 5.12
C ASN A 315 -2.99 -22.51 5.16
N LYS A 316 -3.15 -23.24 6.27
CA LYS A 316 -2.52 -24.56 6.49
C LYS A 316 -2.83 -25.58 5.39
N ALA A 317 -4.05 -25.59 4.86
CA ALA A 317 -4.47 -26.52 3.81
C ALA A 317 -3.87 -26.16 2.45
N GLY A 318 -3.37 -24.94 2.27
CA GLY A 318 -2.83 -24.46 1.00
C GLY A 318 -3.91 -24.27 -0.07
N ASP A 319 -5.15 -24.06 0.32
CA ASP A 319 -6.30 -23.90 -0.58
C ASP A 319 -6.97 -22.53 -0.49
N ARG A 320 -6.47 -21.66 0.39
CA ARG A 320 -6.86 -20.26 0.54
C ARG A 320 -5.64 -19.39 0.79
N GLY A 321 -5.62 -18.18 0.25
CA GLY A 321 -4.52 -17.27 0.48
C GLY A 321 -4.76 -15.84 -0.02
N ALA A 322 -3.74 -15.03 0.15
CA ALA A 322 -3.65 -13.69 -0.42
C ALA A 322 -2.22 -13.44 -0.89
N SER A 323 -2.06 -12.68 -1.96
CA SER A 323 -0.73 -12.29 -2.45
C SER A 323 -0.58 -10.80 -2.64
N ILE A 324 0.65 -10.32 -2.50
CA ILE A 324 1.06 -8.94 -2.77
C ILE A 324 2.21 -8.98 -3.77
N ALA A 325 2.06 -8.33 -4.91
CA ALA A 325 3.15 -8.11 -5.85
C ALA A 325 3.51 -6.63 -5.90
N PHE A 326 4.80 -6.30 -5.81
CA PHE A 326 5.27 -4.92 -5.74
C PHE A 326 6.64 -4.78 -6.39
N ASN A 327 7.07 -3.54 -6.62
CA ASN A 327 8.38 -3.23 -7.18
C ASN A 327 9.40 -2.95 -6.06
N VAL A 328 10.49 -3.72 -6.00
CA VAL A 328 11.53 -3.55 -4.96
C VAL A 328 12.38 -2.29 -5.17
N ALA A 329 12.35 -1.68 -6.36
CA ALA A 329 12.95 -0.37 -6.57
C ALA A 329 12.10 0.75 -5.97
N GLU A 330 10.78 0.54 -5.79
CA GLU A 330 9.87 1.47 -5.12
C GLU A 330 9.86 1.22 -3.60
N LEU A 331 9.69 -0.04 -3.20
CA LEU A 331 9.59 -0.54 -1.83
C LEU A 331 10.65 -1.63 -1.57
N PRO A 332 11.90 -1.24 -1.24
CA PRO A 332 13.03 -2.17 -1.14
C PRO A 332 13.02 -3.10 0.07
N HIS A 333 12.19 -2.80 1.08
CA HIS A 333 12.14 -3.55 2.34
C HIS A 333 10.79 -4.21 2.54
N LEU A 334 10.79 -5.34 3.24
CA LEU A 334 9.59 -6.06 3.64
C LEU A 334 9.69 -6.40 5.12
N THR A 335 8.68 -6.03 5.89
CA THR A 335 8.56 -6.48 7.29
C THR A 335 7.52 -7.60 7.38
N LEU A 336 7.84 -8.63 8.15
CA LEU A 336 6.88 -9.64 8.60
C LEU A 336 6.64 -9.43 10.10
N TRP A 337 5.45 -8.97 10.45
CA TRP A 337 5.00 -8.87 11.83
C TRP A 337 4.13 -10.08 12.18
N LYS A 338 4.44 -10.76 13.28
CA LYS A 338 3.66 -11.89 13.80
C LYS A 338 3.16 -11.52 15.18
N ASN A 339 1.85 -11.44 15.33
CA ASN A 339 1.19 -11.28 16.62
C ASN A 339 0.25 -12.47 16.86
N SER A 340 0.84 -13.62 17.23
CA SER A 340 0.10 -14.83 17.59
C SER A 340 -0.51 -14.77 19.00
N ALA A 341 -1.01 -13.59 19.39
CA ALA A 341 -1.70 -13.35 20.65
C ALA A 341 -3.03 -14.13 20.71
N ALA A 342 -3.69 -14.13 21.87
CA ALA A 342 -5.03 -14.67 21.98
C ALA A 342 -5.98 -13.91 21.04
N GLU A 343 -7.02 -14.58 20.53
CA GLU A 343 -7.94 -13.98 19.55
C GLU A 343 -8.60 -12.70 20.07
N ALA A 344 -8.90 -12.63 21.36
CA ALA A 344 -9.48 -11.46 22.02
C ALA A 344 -8.53 -10.24 22.05
N ASP A 345 -7.22 -10.49 22.03
CA ASP A 345 -6.17 -9.45 22.07
C ASP A 345 -5.69 -9.06 20.66
N GLY A 346 -6.03 -9.87 19.65
CA GLY A 346 -5.71 -9.67 18.24
C GLY A 346 -4.74 -10.70 17.69
N TYR A 347 -5.28 -11.81 17.16
CA TYR A 347 -4.49 -12.80 16.42
C TYR A 347 -4.32 -12.36 14.96
N VAL A 348 -3.14 -11.86 14.61
CA VAL A 348 -2.89 -11.16 13.33
C VAL A 348 -1.44 -11.26 12.88
N THR A 349 -1.21 -11.17 11.57
CA THR A 349 0.12 -10.97 10.96
C THR A 349 0.12 -9.80 9.98
N GLY A 350 1.20 -9.02 9.98
CA GLY A 350 1.47 -7.96 9.00
C GLY A 350 2.43 -8.44 7.92
N LEU A 351 2.08 -8.22 6.65
CA LEU A 351 2.99 -8.32 5.49
C LEU A 351 3.19 -6.90 4.95
N GLU A 352 4.37 -6.35 5.14
CA GLU A 352 4.54 -4.90 5.15
C GLU A 352 5.66 -4.42 4.21
N PRO A 353 5.38 -4.31 2.88
CA PRO A 353 6.31 -3.66 1.96
C PRO A 353 6.50 -2.19 2.32
N GLY A 354 7.74 -1.70 2.29
CA GLY A 354 8.04 -0.32 2.67
C GLY A 354 9.36 0.22 2.12
N THR A 355 9.55 1.52 2.33
CA THR A 355 10.83 2.21 2.07
C THR A 355 11.90 1.91 3.12
N ASN A 356 11.49 1.40 4.29
CA ASN A 356 12.30 1.14 5.46
C ASN A 356 11.66 0.07 6.36
N PHE A 357 12.36 -0.35 7.41
CA PHE A 357 11.80 -1.20 8.47
C PHE A 357 11.18 -0.35 9.59
N PRO A 358 10.28 -0.88 10.43
CA PRO A 358 9.53 -0.08 11.43
C PRO A 358 10.37 0.29 12.67
N ASN A 359 11.69 0.48 12.54
CA ASN A 359 12.45 1.18 13.56
C ASN A 359 12.06 2.67 13.58
N ASN A 360 12.41 3.36 14.67
CA ASN A 360 12.31 4.82 14.68
C ASN A 360 13.12 5.43 13.51
N ARG A 361 12.57 6.49 12.87
CA ARG A 361 13.19 7.20 11.74
C ARG A 361 14.67 7.52 11.96
N ARG A 362 15.09 7.87 13.18
CA ARG A 362 16.50 8.16 13.49
C ARG A 362 17.43 6.98 13.16
N ILE A 363 17.00 5.75 13.49
CA ILE A 363 17.76 4.52 13.24
C ILE A 363 17.79 4.24 11.75
N GLU A 364 16.64 4.34 11.07
CA GLU A 364 16.56 4.11 9.62
C GLU A 364 17.37 5.16 8.84
N ARG A 365 17.39 6.42 9.28
CA ARG A 365 18.21 7.50 8.70
C ARG A 365 19.69 7.16 8.81
N LYS A 366 20.15 6.76 10.00
CA LYS A 366 21.54 6.35 10.25
C LYS A 366 21.95 5.17 9.35
N LEU A 367 21.03 4.25 9.09
CA LEU A 367 21.26 3.06 8.28
C LEU A 367 20.99 3.30 6.77
N GLY A 368 20.73 4.54 6.37
CA GLY A 368 20.57 4.93 4.96
C GLY A 368 19.27 4.45 4.31
N ARG A 369 18.23 4.20 5.11
CA ARG A 369 16.93 3.68 4.65
C ARG A 369 15.81 4.72 4.63
N VAL A 370 16.12 5.99 4.92
CA VAL A 370 15.17 7.11 4.79
C VAL A 370 15.43 7.83 3.46
N PRO A 371 14.60 7.59 2.43
CA PRO A 371 14.74 8.28 1.16
C PRO A 371 14.37 9.76 1.27
N LYS A 372 14.76 10.52 0.23
CA LYS A 372 14.51 11.95 0.13
C LYS A 372 13.87 12.30 -1.21
N LEU A 373 13.06 13.35 -1.20
CA LEU A 373 12.45 13.95 -2.39
C LEU A 373 12.93 15.39 -2.55
N ALA A 374 13.51 15.69 -3.71
CA ALA A 374 13.77 17.07 -4.10
C ALA A 374 12.45 17.87 -4.26
N PRO A 375 12.49 19.21 -4.26
CA PRO A 375 11.32 20.05 -4.52
C PRO A 375 10.60 19.65 -5.81
N GLY A 376 9.29 19.44 -5.75
CA GLY A 376 8.45 19.01 -6.87
C GLY A 376 8.64 17.55 -7.30
N ALA A 377 9.63 16.83 -6.74
CA ALA A 377 9.87 15.44 -7.09
C ALA A 377 8.76 14.52 -6.55
N THR A 378 8.61 13.38 -7.23
CA THR A 378 7.58 12.38 -6.94
C THR A 378 8.21 11.00 -6.75
N ARG A 379 7.67 10.24 -5.79
CA ARG A 379 7.88 8.80 -5.63
C ARG A 379 6.57 8.05 -5.88
N LYS A 380 6.64 6.96 -6.65
CA LYS A 380 5.51 6.03 -6.81
C LYS A 380 5.69 4.81 -5.90
N ALA A 381 4.58 4.23 -5.48
CA ALA A 381 4.52 2.94 -4.81
C ALA A 381 3.29 2.19 -5.31
N THR A 382 3.52 1.10 -6.05
CA THR A 382 2.46 0.29 -6.66
C THR A 382 2.46 -1.12 -6.09
N LEU A 383 1.31 -1.54 -5.56
CA LEU A 383 1.09 -2.87 -5.01
C LEU A 383 -0.14 -3.50 -5.67
N ASP A 384 0.03 -4.71 -6.18
CA ASP A 384 -1.04 -5.55 -6.72
C ASP A 384 -1.41 -6.61 -5.69
N PHE A 385 -2.69 -6.67 -5.34
CA PHE A 385 -3.23 -7.63 -4.40
C PHE A 385 -4.13 -8.61 -5.13
N ALA A 386 -4.09 -9.87 -4.71
CA ALA A 386 -4.98 -10.91 -5.21
C ALA A 386 -5.48 -11.79 -4.08
N LEU A 387 -6.77 -12.11 -4.09
CA LEU A 387 -7.35 -13.17 -3.27
C LEU A 387 -7.13 -14.51 -4.00
N LEU A 388 -6.66 -15.52 -3.28
CA LEU A 388 -6.37 -16.85 -3.82
C LEU A 388 -7.46 -17.82 -3.33
N PRO A 389 -8.51 -18.07 -4.13
CA PRO A 389 -9.75 -18.73 -3.67
C PRO A 389 -9.64 -20.25 -3.58
N ASP A 390 -8.61 -20.85 -4.16
CA ASP A 390 -8.47 -22.30 -4.25
C ASP A 390 -7.00 -22.75 -4.26
N ALA A 391 -6.81 -24.07 -4.16
CA ALA A 391 -5.49 -24.69 -4.16
C ALA A 391 -4.70 -24.47 -5.46
N ALA A 392 -5.38 -24.30 -6.60
CA ALA A 392 -4.70 -24.05 -7.87
C ALA A 392 -4.08 -22.64 -7.89
N ALA A 393 -4.83 -21.63 -7.43
CA ALA A 393 -4.35 -20.26 -7.28
C ALA A 393 -3.20 -20.16 -6.27
N VAL A 394 -3.34 -20.80 -5.10
CA VAL A 394 -2.27 -20.85 -4.09
C VAL A 394 -1.01 -21.53 -4.64
N LYS A 395 -1.16 -22.68 -5.30
CA LYS A 395 -0.03 -23.40 -5.90
C LYS A 395 0.65 -22.57 -6.99
N GLY A 396 -0.12 -21.94 -7.88
CA GLY A 396 0.43 -21.10 -8.94
C GLY A 396 1.27 -19.94 -8.40
N THR A 397 0.79 -19.29 -7.34
CA THR A 397 1.53 -18.24 -6.61
C THR A 397 2.78 -18.79 -5.93
N ALA A 398 2.68 -19.92 -5.22
CA ALA A 398 3.82 -20.55 -4.56
C ALA A 398 4.91 -20.97 -5.56
N ASP A 399 4.53 -21.53 -6.72
CA ASP A 399 5.46 -21.92 -7.78
C ASP A 399 6.20 -20.70 -8.35
N ARG A 400 5.52 -19.54 -8.51
CA ARG A 400 6.15 -18.28 -8.95
C ARG A 400 7.19 -17.78 -7.93
N ILE A 401 6.83 -17.82 -6.64
CA ILE A 401 7.71 -17.44 -5.55
C ILE A 401 8.94 -18.37 -5.51
N ALA A 402 8.72 -19.68 -5.62
CA ALA A 402 9.80 -20.67 -5.61
C ALA A 402 10.77 -20.47 -6.78
N ARG A 403 10.28 -20.12 -7.97
CA ARG A 403 11.14 -19.79 -9.13
C ARG A 403 12.05 -18.59 -8.87
N LEU A 404 11.55 -17.55 -8.17
CA LEU A 404 12.36 -16.41 -7.78
C LEU A 404 13.39 -16.80 -6.70
N GLN A 405 12.95 -17.56 -5.68
CA GLN A 405 13.83 -18.03 -4.61
C GLN A 405 14.94 -18.96 -5.12
N ALA A 406 14.70 -19.76 -6.17
CA ALA A 406 15.70 -20.68 -6.72
C ALA A 406 16.98 -19.98 -7.22
N LYS A 407 16.93 -18.66 -7.47
CA LYS A 407 18.09 -17.85 -7.87
C LYS A 407 19.14 -17.73 -6.76
N GLN A 408 18.74 -17.80 -5.49
CA GLN A 408 19.63 -17.57 -4.35
C GLN A 408 19.06 -18.19 -3.08
N LYS A 409 19.88 -18.90 -2.28
CA LYS A 409 19.44 -19.37 -0.96
C LYS A 409 19.31 -18.20 0.04
N PRO A 410 18.28 -18.17 0.89
CA PRO A 410 18.11 -17.10 1.86
C PRO A 410 19.18 -17.18 2.95
N VAL A 411 19.73 -16.03 3.33
CA VAL A 411 20.57 -15.88 4.53
C VAL A 411 19.67 -15.56 5.71
N VAL A 412 19.64 -16.43 6.72
CA VAL A 412 18.87 -16.21 7.95
C VAL A 412 19.82 -15.82 9.07
N GLU A 413 19.77 -14.55 9.49
CA GLU A 413 20.57 -14.07 10.62
C GLU A 413 19.98 -14.56 11.94
N THR A 414 20.85 -14.97 12.87
CA THR A 414 20.42 -15.42 14.20
C THR A 414 20.44 -14.29 15.24
N GLN A 415 20.88 -13.10 14.85
CA GLN A 415 21.00 -11.93 15.70
C GLN A 415 20.39 -10.71 15.02
N PRO A 416 19.82 -9.76 15.78
CA PRO A 416 19.30 -8.53 15.23
C PRO A 416 20.42 -7.64 14.67
N GLU A 417 20.07 -6.78 13.71
CA GLU A 417 20.95 -5.71 13.23
C GLU A 417 21.32 -4.78 14.41
N LYS A 418 22.57 -4.33 14.47
CA LYS A 418 23.02 -3.34 15.46
C LYS A 418 22.41 -1.98 15.14
N LYS A 419 21.72 -1.37 16.11
CA LYS A 419 21.00 -0.10 15.96
C LYS A 419 21.67 1.07 16.70
N ASP A 420 22.73 0.80 17.45
CA ASP A 420 23.47 1.76 18.30
C ASP A 420 24.30 2.73 17.48
#